data_AF-A0A497NVF6-F1
#
_entry.id   AF-A0A497NVF6-F1
#
_cell.length_a   1.000
_cell.length_b   1.000
_cell.length_c   1.000
_cell.angle_alpha   90.00
_cell.angle_beta   90.00
_cell.angle_gamma   90.00
#
_symmetry.space_group_name_H-M   'P 1'
#
loop_
_entity.id
_entity.type
_entity.pdbx_description
1 polymer ?
#
loop_
_entity_poly.entity_id
_entity_poly.type
_entity_poly.pdbx_seq_one_letter_code
_entity_poly.pdbx_strand_id
1 'polypeptide(L)'
;IKELVKPEVMSSWGYKTSHLVARADAVIGDYAKDVFLKWNTEAMEKYGVAKPLALGIRKYLKVLQDTVKKQLVTEGKTPEECMEAFAAAATAELGADRVKSKL
;
A
#
# COMPACT_ATOMS: atom_id res chain seq x y z
N ILE A 1 -14.73 6.42 19.59
CA ILE A 1 -14.20 5.37 18.67
C ILE A 1 -15.25 4.32 18.35
N LYS A 2 -15.75 3.54 19.32
CA LYS A 2 -16.73 2.44 19.08
C LYS A 2 -17.93 2.85 18.20
N GLU A 3 -18.49 4.03 18.45
CA GLU A 3 -19.60 4.58 17.65
C GLU A 3 -19.20 4.96 16.22
N LEU A 4 -17.99 5.49 16.02
CA LEU A 4 -17.50 5.93 14.70
C LEU A 4 -17.10 4.76 13.79
N VAL A 5 -16.89 3.58 14.37
CA VAL A 5 -16.53 2.35 13.63
C VAL A 5 -17.70 1.40 13.46
N LYS A 6 -18.93 1.86 13.74
CA LYS A 6 -20.15 1.12 13.43
C LYS A 6 -20.29 0.97 11.90
N PRO A 7 -20.78 -0.18 11.41
CA PRO A 7 -20.88 -0.43 9.97
C PRO A 7 -21.62 0.66 9.18
N GLU A 8 -22.71 1.18 9.74
CA GLU A 8 -23.55 2.20 9.09
C GLU A 8 -22.82 3.55 8.98
N VAL A 9 -22.05 3.91 10.02
CA VAL A 9 -21.25 5.13 10.03
C VAL A 9 -20.10 5.03 9.04
N MET A 10 -19.41 3.89 9.02
CA MET A 10 -18.32 3.63 8.07
C MET A 10 -18.82 3.59 6.63
N SER A 11 -19.95 2.93 6.36
CA SER A 11 -20.60 2.89 5.04
C SER A 11 -20.96 4.31 4.57
N SER A 12 -21.65 5.09 5.41
CA SER A 12 -22.07 6.46 5.09
C SER A 12 -20.87 7.37 4.80
N TRP A 13 -19.84 7.30 5.64
CA TRP A 13 -18.61 8.06 5.44
C TRP A 13 -17.87 7.63 4.16
N GLY A 14 -17.67 6.32 3.99
CA GLY A 14 -16.96 5.75 2.86
C GLY A 14 -17.62 6.13 1.53
N TYR A 15 -18.96 6.11 1.48
CA TYR A 15 -19.70 6.53 0.29
C TYR A 15 -19.50 8.02 -0.02
N LYS A 16 -19.72 8.89 0.98
CA LYS A 16 -19.63 10.36 0.80
C LYS A 16 -18.22 10.86 0.47
N THR A 17 -17.20 10.12 0.89
CA THR A 17 -15.79 10.54 0.76
C THR A 17 -14.99 9.67 -0.20
N SER A 18 -15.64 8.69 -0.83
CA SER A 18 -15.02 7.66 -1.66
C SER A 18 -13.87 6.90 -0.97
N HIS A 19 -13.90 6.81 0.37
CA HIS A 19 -12.92 6.07 1.15
C HIS A 19 -13.29 4.59 1.24
N LEU A 20 -12.28 3.73 1.19
CA LEU A 20 -12.45 2.30 1.39
C LEU A 20 -12.82 1.97 2.83
N VAL A 21 -13.82 1.11 3.00
CA VAL A 21 -14.14 0.51 4.29
C VAL A 21 -13.44 -0.84 4.39
N ALA A 22 -12.63 -1.04 5.43
CA ALA A 22 -11.88 -2.28 5.63
C ALA A 22 -12.73 -3.42 6.24
N ARG A 23 -13.96 -3.12 6.66
CA ARG A 23 -14.87 -4.06 7.31
C ARG A 23 -15.90 -4.58 6.30
N ALA A 24 -15.97 -5.89 6.14
CA ALA A 24 -16.93 -6.54 5.24
C ALA A 24 -18.40 -6.21 5.60
N ASP A 25 -18.73 -6.12 6.89
CA ASP A 25 -20.09 -5.79 7.35
C ASP A 25 -20.48 -4.32 7.13
N ALA A 26 -19.53 -3.45 6.79
CA ALA A 26 -19.78 -2.05 6.40
C ALA A 26 -20.00 -1.86 4.89
N VAL A 27 -19.88 -2.92 4.08
CA VAL A 27 -20.18 -2.90 2.65
C VAL A 27 -21.68 -3.08 2.45
N ILE A 28 -22.45 -2.04 2.79
CA ILE A 28 -23.93 -2.04 2.79
C ILE A 28 -24.48 -0.75 2.16
N GLY A 29 -25.78 -0.71 1.88
CA GLY A 29 -26.46 0.51 1.43
C GLY A 29 -25.93 1.05 0.10
N ASP A 30 -25.81 2.37 -0.01
CA ASP A 30 -25.33 3.04 -1.23
C ASP A 30 -23.86 2.76 -1.51
N TYR A 31 -23.05 2.52 -0.47
CA TYR A 31 -21.66 2.09 -0.61
C TYR A 31 -21.54 0.81 -1.45
N ALA A 32 -22.37 -0.21 -1.15
CA ALA A 32 -22.32 -1.50 -1.83
C ALA A 32 -22.81 -1.46 -3.29
N LYS A 33 -23.59 -0.43 -3.65
CA LYS A 33 -24.14 -0.25 -5.00
C LYS A 33 -23.21 0.56 -5.90
N ASP A 34 -22.32 1.35 -5.32
CA ASP A 34 -21.38 2.19 -6.06
C ASP A 34 -20.35 1.31 -6.79
N VAL A 35 -20.26 1.48 -8.11
CA VAL A 35 -19.41 0.64 -8.97
C VAL A 35 -17.93 0.85 -8.67
N PHE A 36 -17.52 2.10 -8.39
CA PHE A 36 -16.13 2.41 -8.08
C PHE A 36 -15.74 1.81 -6.72
N LEU A 37 -16.59 1.96 -5.71
CA LEU A 37 -16.33 1.42 -4.38
C LEU A 37 -16.33 -0.10 -4.38
N LYS A 38 -17.27 -0.74 -5.08
CA LYS A 38 -17.29 -2.20 -5.24
C LYS A 38 -15.99 -2.71 -5.87
N TRP A 39 -15.58 -2.13 -7.00
CA TRP A 39 -14.35 -2.52 -7.67
C TRP A 39 -13.12 -2.36 -6.76
N ASN A 40 -13.05 -1.25 -6.03
CA ASN A 40 -11.91 -0.95 -5.17
C ASN A 40 -11.86 -1.84 -3.91
N THR A 41 -13.01 -2.20 -3.34
CA THR A 41 -13.11 -3.22 -2.27
C THR A 41 -12.62 -4.58 -2.77
N GLU A 42 -13.07 -5.03 -3.95
CA GLU A 42 -12.60 -6.31 -4.53
C GLU A 42 -11.10 -6.30 -4.82
N ALA A 43 -10.56 -5.17 -5.31
CA ALA A 43 -9.13 -5.04 -5.59
C ALA A 43 -8.30 -5.13 -4.30
N MET A 44 -8.77 -4.51 -3.22
CA MET A 44 -8.12 -4.59 -1.90
C MET A 44 -8.16 -6.01 -1.34
N GLU A 45 -9.28 -6.72 -1.44
CA GLU A 45 -9.41 -8.10 -0.94
C GLU A 45 -8.55 -9.10 -1.71
N LYS A 46 -8.48 -8.96 -3.05
CA LYS A 46 -7.79 -9.93 -3.93
C LYS A 46 -6.29 -9.65 -4.07
N TYR A 47 -5.89 -8.38 -4.10
CA TYR A 47 -4.54 -7.96 -4.46
C TYR A 47 -3.86 -7.09 -3.40
N GLY A 48 -4.60 -6.67 -2.38
CA GLY A 48 -4.07 -5.83 -1.30
C GLY A 48 -3.11 -6.61 -0.42
N VAL A 49 -1.87 -6.13 -0.33
CA VAL A 49 -0.91 -6.59 0.68
C VAL A 49 -0.79 -5.50 1.74
N ALA A 50 -1.06 -5.87 2.99
CA ALA A 50 -0.92 -4.93 4.11
C ALA A 50 0.54 -4.46 4.19
N LYS A 51 0.74 -3.15 4.32
CA LYS A 51 2.08 -2.58 4.51
C LYS A 51 2.71 -3.19 5.77
N PRO A 52 3.95 -3.70 5.71
CA PRO A 52 4.63 -4.22 6.89
C PRO A 52 4.71 -3.17 8.00
N LEU A 53 4.44 -3.56 9.24
CA LEU A 53 4.58 -2.69 10.42
C LEU A 53 6.03 -2.63 10.94
N ALA A 54 7.00 -3.05 10.12
CA ALA A 54 8.40 -3.12 10.50
C ALA A 54 9.02 -1.74 10.75
N LEU A 55 9.86 -1.66 11.79
CA LEU A 55 10.69 -0.49 12.04
C LEU A 55 11.60 -0.25 10.83
N GLY A 56 11.47 0.92 10.21
CA GLY A 56 12.23 1.27 8.99
C GLY A 56 11.44 1.17 7.69
N ILE A 57 10.18 0.70 7.69
CA ILE A 57 9.37 0.58 6.46
C ILE A 57 9.22 1.91 5.71
N ARG A 58 9.13 3.05 6.41
CA ARG A 58 9.05 4.38 5.77
C ARG A 58 10.32 4.70 4.98
N LYS A 59 11.50 4.36 5.54
CA LYS A 59 12.79 4.55 4.88
C LYS A 59 12.91 3.62 3.68
N TYR A 60 12.56 2.34 3.84
CA TYR A 60 12.49 1.37 2.74
C TYR A 60 11.63 1.87 1.57
N LEU A 61 10.39 2.30 1.85
CA LEU A 61 9.46 2.78 0.83
C LEU A 61 9.97 4.05 0.14
N LYS A 62 10.64 4.94 0.88
CA LYS A 62 11.28 6.12 0.31
C LYS A 62 12.40 5.74 -0.65
N VAL A 63 13.29 4.82 -0.26
CA VAL A 63 14.38 4.34 -1.12
C VAL A 63 13.81 3.68 -2.39
N LEU A 64 12.74 2.90 -2.26
CA LEU A 64 12.08 2.28 -3.41
C LEU A 64 11.53 3.34 -4.37
N GLN A 65 10.79 4.33 -3.84
CA GLN A 65 10.23 5.41 -4.64
C GLN A 65 11.32 6.22 -5.35
N ASP A 66 12.39 6.58 -4.64
CA ASP A 66 13.49 7.36 -5.18
C ASP A 66 14.24 6.57 -6.27
N THR A 67 14.43 5.26 -6.08
CA THR A 67 15.07 4.37 -7.07
C THR A 67 14.22 4.23 -8.32
N VAL A 68 12.92 3.96 -8.18
CA VAL A 68 12.00 3.86 -9.34
C VAL A 68 11.96 5.17 -10.11
N LYS A 69 11.82 6.31 -9.42
CA LYS A 69 11.74 7.61 -10.08
C LYS A 69 13.04 7.95 -10.82
N LYS A 70 14.19 7.72 -10.21
CA LYS A 70 15.49 8.04 -10.81
C LYS A 70 15.86 7.02 -11.87
N GLN A 71 15.99 5.74 -11.51
CA GLN A 71 16.62 4.74 -12.34
C GLN A 71 15.69 4.19 -13.42
N LEU A 72 14.45 3.84 -13.05
CA LEU A 72 13.50 3.29 -14.02
C LEU A 72 12.93 4.40 -14.90
N VAL A 73 12.36 5.46 -14.29
CA VAL A 73 11.61 6.47 -15.04
C VAL A 73 12.51 7.50 -15.73
N THR A 74 13.56 7.99 -15.05
CA THR A 74 14.38 9.09 -15.57
C THR A 74 15.56 8.58 -16.40
N GLU A 75 16.27 7.56 -15.91
CA GLU A 75 17.46 6.99 -16.58
C GLU A 75 17.10 5.85 -17.56
N GLY A 76 15.89 5.31 -17.51
CA GLY A 76 15.42 4.27 -18.43
C GLY A 76 16.10 2.91 -18.24
N LYS A 77 16.59 2.61 -17.03
CA LYS A 77 17.25 1.34 -16.73
C LYS A 77 16.28 0.17 -16.72
N THR A 78 16.84 -1.02 -16.86
CA THR A 78 16.09 -2.27 -16.75
C THR A 78 15.59 -2.53 -15.32
N PRO A 79 14.53 -3.33 -15.15
CA PRO A 79 14.07 -3.75 -13.83
C PRO A 79 15.16 -4.40 -12.99
N GLU A 80 16.03 -5.22 -13.59
CA GLU A 80 17.12 -5.93 -12.93
C GLU A 80 18.14 -4.95 -12.34
N GLU A 81 18.59 -3.97 -13.14
CA GLU A 81 19.51 -2.92 -12.67
C GLU A 81 18.88 -2.06 -11.56
N CYS A 82 17.57 -1.79 -11.66
CA CYS A 82 16.85 -1.07 -10.61
C CYS A 82 16.79 -1.87 -9.30
N MET A 83 16.63 -3.19 -9.38
CA MET A 83 16.60 -4.07 -8.21
C MET A 83 17.95 -4.11 -7.49
N GLU A 84 19.05 -4.18 -8.24
CA GLU A 84 20.40 -4.11 -7.66
C GLU A 84 20.66 -2.77 -6.98
N ALA A 85 20.32 -1.66 -7.65
CA ALA A 85 20.47 -0.32 -7.11
C ALA A 85 19.60 -0.11 -5.85
N PHE A 86 18.38 -0.63 -5.89
CA PHE A 86 17.47 -0.58 -4.75
C PHE A 86 18.03 -1.35 -3.56
N ALA A 87 18.50 -2.58 -3.76
CA ALA A 87 19.06 -3.42 -2.70
C ALA A 87 20.30 -2.76 -2.05
N ALA A 88 21.18 -2.15 -2.86
CA ALA A 88 22.34 -1.42 -2.38
C ALA A 88 21.94 -0.21 -1.53
N ALA A 89 21.01 0.62 -2.02
CA ALA A 89 20.53 1.81 -1.31
C ALA A 89 19.77 1.45 -0.03
N ALA A 90 18.93 0.43 -0.07
CA ALA A 90 18.20 -0.05 1.10
C ALA A 90 19.17 -0.57 2.17
N THR A 91 20.20 -1.33 1.76
CA THR A 91 21.24 -1.85 2.66
C THR A 91 22.01 -0.71 3.34
N ALA A 92 22.36 0.35 2.60
CA ALA A 92 23.04 1.51 3.16
C ALA A 92 22.17 2.28 4.17
N GLU A 93 20.87 2.41 3.91
CA GLU A 93 19.95 3.19 4.76
C GLU A 93 19.44 2.42 5.99
N LEU A 94 19.26 1.11 5.87
CA LEU A 94 18.61 0.27 6.90
C LEU A 94 19.59 -0.66 7.63
N GLY A 95 20.79 -0.88 7.08
CA GLY A 95 21.75 -1.87 7.54
C GLY A 95 21.49 -3.25 6.93
N ALA A 96 22.57 -4.00 6.66
CA ALA A 96 22.52 -5.30 5.99
C ALA A 96 21.64 -6.33 6.70
N ASP A 97 21.65 -6.34 8.04
CA ASP A 97 20.87 -7.27 8.87
C ASP A 97 19.35 -7.10 8.71
N ARG A 98 18.90 -5.95 8.18
CA ARG A 98 17.48 -5.63 8.00
C ARG A 98 16.99 -5.77 6.56
N VAL A 99 17.89 -5.99 5.60
CA VAL A 99 17.57 -6.02 4.17
C VAL A 99 17.72 -7.43 3.57
N LYS A 100 18.58 -8.27 4.16
CA LYS A 100 18.73 -9.67 3.75
C LYS A 100 18.27 -10.64 4.84
N SER A 101 17.14 -11.32 4.61
CA SER A 101 17.17 -12.78 4.75
C SER A 101 17.62 -13.31 3.39
N LYS A 102 18.63 -14.19 3.35
CA LYS A 102 19.13 -14.82 2.12
C LYS A 102 17.93 -15.26 1.26
N LEU A 103 17.78 -14.66 0.07
CA LEU A 103 16.99 -15.23 -1.01
C LEU A 103 17.62 -16.57 -1.41
#